data_AF-A0A941UPU7-F1
#
_entry.id   AF-A0A941UPU7-F1
#
_cell.length_a   1.000
_cell.length_b   1.000
_cell.length_c   1.000
_cell.angle_alpha   90.00
_cell.angle_beta   90.00
_cell.angle_gamma   90.00
#
_symmetry.space_group_name_H-M   'P 1'
#
loop_
_entity.id
_entity.type
_entity.pdbx_description
1 polymer ?
#
loop_
_entity_poly.entity_id
_entity_poly.type
_entity_poly.pdbx_seq_one_letter_code
_entity_poly.pdbx_strand_id
1 'polypeptide(L)'
;TLRRNPDIKWRQTPETVAEMQQKQIAILNSAARLVKAGGRLVYATCSLLHDENEDVAAQFLASHPDFALVPMKDVLAEQRIPLEMNDYLALLPHRHQTDGFFAAVFERKVAAKKVAAQTSAKQNQGADA
;
A
#
# COMPACT_ATOMS: atom_id res chain seq x y z
N THR A 1 12.40 12.92 -14.48
CA THR A 1 11.12 12.84 -15.20
C THR A 1 10.53 14.22 -15.45
N LEU A 2 10.41 15.15 -14.47
CA LEU A 2 10.22 16.58 -14.82
C LEU A 2 11.54 17.32 -15.06
N ARG A 3 12.53 17.11 -14.19
CA ARG A 3 13.87 17.71 -14.30
C ARG A 3 14.59 17.39 -15.61
N ARG A 4 14.36 16.18 -16.14
CA ARG A 4 14.96 15.68 -17.38
C ARG A 4 14.10 15.98 -18.62
N ASN A 5 12.82 16.33 -18.44
CA ASN A 5 11.89 16.63 -19.52
C ASN A 5 10.86 17.68 -19.05
N PRO A 6 11.24 18.98 -19.04
CA PRO A 6 10.46 20.02 -18.37
C PRO A 6 9.13 20.32 -19.06
N ASP A 7 9.04 20.05 -20.37
CA ASP A 7 7.84 20.19 -21.19
C ASP A 7 6.65 19.36 -20.67
N ILE A 8 6.87 18.29 -19.90
CA ILE A 8 5.82 17.47 -19.30
C ILE A 8 4.85 18.31 -18.45
N LYS A 9 5.33 19.38 -17.78
CA LYS A 9 4.45 20.26 -16.99
C LYS A 9 3.41 21.01 -17.85
N TRP A 10 3.60 21.10 -19.16
CA TRP A 10 2.67 21.73 -20.11
C TRP A 10 1.79 20.72 -20.82
N ARG A 11 2.06 19.42 -20.66
CA ARG A 11 1.28 18.33 -21.26
C ARG A 11 0.23 17.76 -20.31
N GLN A 12 0.39 17.96 -19.00
CA GLN A 12 -0.58 17.53 -18.00
C GLN A 12 -1.70 18.56 -17.85
N THR A 13 -2.93 18.09 -17.96
CA THR A 13 -4.14 18.83 -17.61
C THR A 13 -4.86 18.13 -16.44
N PRO A 14 -5.73 18.82 -15.69
CA PRO A 14 -6.52 18.20 -14.63
C PRO A 14 -7.28 16.94 -15.09
N GLU A 15 -7.81 16.96 -16.31
CA GLU A 15 -8.53 15.84 -16.90
C GLU A 15 -7.61 14.64 -17.11
N THR A 16 -6.42 14.86 -17.67
CA THR A 16 -5.45 13.77 -17.87
C THR A 16 -4.94 13.17 -16.55
N VAL A 17 -4.82 13.99 -15.50
CA VAL A 17 -4.44 13.52 -14.16
C VAL A 17 -5.56 12.66 -13.57
N ALA A 18 -6.82 13.11 -13.65
CA ALA A 18 -7.96 12.33 -13.19
C ALA A 18 -8.09 10.98 -13.93
N GLU A 19 -7.89 10.97 -15.26
CA GLU A 19 -7.86 9.73 -16.03
C GLU A 19 -6.73 8.78 -15.59
N MET A 20 -5.54 9.32 -15.28
CA MET A 20 -4.43 8.51 -14.77
C MET A 20 -4.72 7.95 -13.39
N GLN A 21 -5.26 8.76 -12.49
CA GLN A 21 -5.68 8.34 -11.15
C GLN A 21 -6.63 7.14 -11.23
N GLN A 22 -7.65 7.20 -12.08
CA GLN A 22 -8.60 6.10 -12.29
C GLN A 22 -7.90 4.81 -12.77
N LYS A 23 -6.96 4.92 -13.72
CA LYS A 23 -6.19 3.78 -14.21
C LYS A 23 -5.29 3.19 -13.13
N GLN A 24 -4.63 4.03 -12.34
CA GLN A 24 -3.77 3.62 -11.23
C GLN A 24 -4.56 2.83 -10.18
N ILE A 25 -5.75 3.32 -9.80
CA ILE A 25 -6.66 2.62 -8.88
C ILE A 25 -7.10 1.27 -9.45
N ALA A 26 -7.50 1.22 -10.73
CA ALA A 26 -7.93 -0.03 -11.36
C ALA A 26 -6.81 -1.10 -11.40
N ILE A 27 -5.57 -0.67 -11.65
CA ILE A 27 -4.39 -1.54 -11.60
C ILE A 27 -4.15 -2.01 -10.16
N LEU A 28 -4.17 -1.10 -9.20
CA LEU A 28 -3.91 -1.41 -7.79
C LEU A 28 -4.94 -2.39 -7.22
N ASN A 29 -6.23 -2.17 -7.50
CA ASN A 29 -7.32 -3.08 -7.13
C ASN A 29 -7.17 -4.47 -7.78
N SER A 30 -6.62 -4.52 -8.99
CA SER A 30 -6.33 -5.79 -9.65
C SER A 30 -5.17 -6.54 -9.02
N ALA A 31 -4.11 -5.84 -8.64
CA ALA A 31 -2.99 -6.43 -7.92
C ALA A 31 -3.39 -6.93 -6.52
N ALA A 32 -4.26 -6.20 -5.81
CA ALA A 32 -4.71 -6.57 -4.47
C ALA A 32 -5.31 -7.97 -4.36
N ARG A 33 -6.02 -8.44 -5.40
CA ARG A 33 -6.61 -9.79 -5.44
C ARG A 33 -5.57 -10.92 -5.43
N LEU A 34 -4.33 -10.64 -5.81
CA LEU A 34 -3.24 -11.61 -5.90
C LEU A 34 -2.43 -11.70 -4.60
N VAL A 35 -2.74 -10.85 -3.61
CA VAL A 35 -1.98 -10.77 -2.36
C VAL A 35 -2.56 -11.78 -1.36
N LYS A 36 -1.72 -12.70 -0.90
CA LYS A 36 -2.07 -13.62 0.19
C LYS A 36 -2.26 -12.87 1.52
N ALA A 37 -2.98 -13.45 2.47
CA ALA A 37 -3.01 -12.93 3.84
C ALA A 37 -1.59 -12.82 4.44
N GLY A 38 -1.33 -11.69 5.12
CA GLY A 38 0.00 -11.29 5.60
C GLY A 38 0.99 -10.92 4.48
N GLY A 39 0.52 -10.78 3.24
CA GLY A 39 1.34 -10.35 2.11
C GLY A 39 1.37 -8.82 1.99
N ARG A 40 2.47 -8.29 1.45
CA ARG A 40 2.63 -6.85 1.16
C ARG A 40 2.33 -6.54 -0.30
N LEU A 41 1.68 -5.41 -0.53
CA LEU A 41 1.43 -4.78 -1.82
C LEU A 41 2.11 -3.41 -1.83
N VAL A 42 2.91 -3.13 -2.85
CA VAL A 42 3.60 -1.85 -2.99
C VAL A 42 3.02 -1.10 -4.19
N TYR A 43 2.52 0.10 -3.94
CA TYR A 43 2.13 1.05 -4.96
C TYR A 43 3.23 2.10 -5.09
N ALA A 44 3.64 2.44 -6.32
CA ALA A 44 4.69 3.42 -6.55
C ALA A 44 4.49 4.17 -7.86
N THR A 45 4.86 5.46 -7.85
CA THR A 45 4.81 6.33 -9.03
C THR A 45 6.10 7.14 -9.15
N CYS A 46 6.34 7.69 -10.34
CA CYS A 46 7.38 8.71 -10.58
C CYS A 46 6.79 10.13 -10.64
N SER A 47 5.70 10.35 -9.88
CA SER A 47 4.99 11.63 -9.77
C SER A 47 5.14 12.23 -8.37
N LEU A 48 4.98 13.54 -8.29
CA LEU A 48 4.91 14.30 -7.03
C LEU A 48 3.49 14.84 -6.77
N LEU A 49 2.51 14.51 -7.62
CA LEU A 49 1.14 14.98 -7.49
C LEU A 49 0.41 14.17 -6.43
N HIS A 50 -0.25 14.87 -5.51
CA HIS A 50 -1.05 14.26 -4.44
C HIS A 50 -2.16 13.38 -5.00
N ASP A 51 -2.82 13.85 -6.07
CA ASP A 51 -3.89 13.16 -6.79
C ASP A 51 -3.48 11.76 -7.26
N GLU A 52 -2.23 11.60 -7.71
CA GLU A 52 -1.69 10.32 -8.19
C GLU A 52 -1.12 9.46 -7.05
N ASN A 53 -0.98 10.01 -5.85
CA ASN A 53 -0.20 9.42 -4.77
C ASN A 53 -1.07 9.18 -3.53
N GLU A 54 -1.11 10.13 -2.61
CA GLU A 54 -1.83 10.01 -1.34
C GLU A 54 -3.33 9.79 -1.54
N ASP A 55 -3.95 10.41 -2.56
CA ASP A 55 -5.38 10.20 -2.84
C ASP A 55 -5.67 8.79 -3.34
N VAL A 56 -4.81 8.25 -4.23
CA VAL A 56 -4.91 6.85 -4.67
C VAL A 56 -4.74 5.90 -3.50
N ALA A 57 -3.76 6.15 -2.63
CA ALA A 57 -3.51 5.33 -1.45
C ALA A 57 -4.68 5.38 -0.46
N ALA A 58 -5.22 6.57 -0.20
CA ALA A 58 -6.37 6.75 0.69
C ALA A 58 -7.62 6.06 0.13
N GLN A 59 -7.91 6.22 -1.16
CA GLN A 59 -9.04 5.57 -1.81
C GLN A 59 -8.90 4.05 -1.83
N PHE A 60 -7.69 3.53 -2.05
CA PHE A 60 -7.41 2.11 -1.96
C PHE A 60 -7.73 1.56 -0.56
N LEU A 61 -7.20 2.20 0.49
CA LEU A 61 -7.44 1.78 1.88
C LEU A 61 -8.91 1.87 2.28
N ALA A 62 -9.63 2.90 1.81
CA ALA A 62 -11.06 3.03 2.06
C ALA A 62 -11.89 1.92 1.39
N SER A 63 -11.46 1.45 0.21
CA SER A 63 -12.16 0.39 -0.55
C SER A 63 -11.72 -1.03 -0.20
N HIS A 64 -10.57 -1.19 0.45
CA HIS A 64 -9.97 -2.49 0.81
C HIS A 64 -9.73 -2.57 2.32
N PRO A 65 -10.79 -2.74 3.15
CA PRO A 65 -10.67 -2.78 4.60
C PRO A 65 -9.87 -3.99 5.13
N ASP A 66 -9.62 -4.99 4.29
CA ASP A 66 -8.73 -6.12 4.55
C ASP A 66 -7.25 -5.77 4.38
N PHE A 67 -6.90 -4.56 3.95
CA PHE A 67 -5.54 -4.03 3.95
C PHE A 67 -5.35 -3.00 5.06
N ALA A 68 -4.09 -2.81 5.44
CA ALA A 68 -3.65 -1.74 6.33
C ALA A 68 -2.38 -1.09 5.75
N LEU A 69 -2.20 0.20 6.00
CA LEU A 69 -0.96 0.88 5.66
C LEU A 69 0.16 0.38 6.57
N VAL A 70 1.32 0.08 5.99
CA VAL A 70 2.57 -0.14 6.71
C VAL A 70 3.37 1.16 6.58
N PRO A 71 3.60 1.90 7.69
CA PRO A 71 4.36 3.14 7.61
C PRO A 71 5.74 2.93 6.99
N MET A 72 6.09 3.77 6.02
CA MET A 72 7.38 3.66 5.32
C MET A 72 8.57 3.73 6.27
N LYS A 73 8.49 4.50 7.36
CA LYS A 73 9.52 4.53 8.40
C LYS A 73 9.86 3.14 8.95
N ASP A 74 8.83 2.30 9.14
CA ASP A 74 9.00 0.96 9.71
C ASP A 74 9.59 0.02 8.65
N VAL A 75 9.14 0.13 7.40
CA VAL A 75 9.69 -0.61 6.26
C VAL A 75 11.18 -0.30 6.06
N LEU A 76 11.57 0.97 6.10
CA LEU A 76 12.97 1.38 5.95
C LEU A 76 13.83 0.93 7.14
N ALA A 77 13.30 1.01 8.36
CA ALA A 77 13.97 0.52 9.56
C ALA A 77 14.24 -0.99 9.49
N GLU A 78 13.24 -1.81 9.07
CA GLU A 78 13.40 -3.25 8.84
C GLU A 78 14.54 -3.57 7.85
N GLN A 79 14.70 -2.74 6.81
CA GLN A 79 15.73 -2.88 5.80
C GLN A 79 17.07 -2.21 6.17
N ARG A 80 17.16 -1.58 7.35
CA ARG A 80 18.34 -0.83 7.82
C ARG A 80 18.75 0.30 6.86
N ILE A 81 17.76 0.96 6.24
CA ILE A 81 17.98 2.10 5.34
C ILE A 81 17.85 3.38 6.16
N PRO A 82 18.92 4.19 6.30
CA PRO A 82 18.89 5.41 7.12
C PRO A 82 18.28 6.58 6.33
N LEU A 83 16.97 6.52 6.09
CA LEU A 83 16.22 7.54 5.38
C LEU A 83 14.95 7.89 6.17
N GLU A 84 14.84 9.16 6.56
CA GLU A 84 13.71 9.67 7.32
C GLU A 84 12.46 9.79 6.44
N MET A 85 11.40 9.07 6.81
CA MET A 85 10.09 9.08 6.16
C MET A 85 9.00 8.95 7.23
N ASN A 86 7.74 9.19 6.86
CA ASN A 86 6.58 8.94 7.71
C ASN A 86 5.82 7.72 7.17
N ASP A 87 4.58 7.95 6.74
CA ASP A 87 3.67 6.92 6.26
C ASP A 87 4.02 6.45 4.85
N TYR A 88 4.52 7.35 4.01
CA TYR A 88 4.87 7.09 2.61
C TYR A 88 6.33 7.41 2.33
N LEU A 89 6.87 6.79 1.28
CA LEU A 89 8.11 7.24 0.66
C LEU A 89 7.77 8.45 -0.23
N ALA A 90 8.40 9.60 0.03
CA ALA A 90 8.28 10.79 -0.79
C ALA A 90 9.67 11.34 -1.13
N LEU A 91 10.26 10.84 -2.22
CA LEU A 91 11.58 11.27 -2.66
C LEU A 91 11.49 12.57 -3.45
N LEU A 92 11.67 13.69 -2.76
CA LEU A 92 11.71 15.02 -3.36
C LEU A 92 13.06 15.34 -4.03
N PRO A 93 13.08 15.92 -5.25
CA PRO A 93 14.33 16.24 -5.95
C PRO A 93 15.31 17.12 -5.17
N HIS A 94 14.81 18.15 -4.49
CA HIS A 94 15.63 19.12 -3.77
C HIS A 94 16.18 18.60 -2.44
N ARG A 95 15.65 17.51 -1.89
CA ARG A 95 16.12 16.90 -0.64
C ARG A 95 16.96 15.66 -0.87
N HIS A 96 16.55 14.83 -1.81
CA HIS A 96 17.10 13.49 -1.99
C HIS A 96 17.90 13.35 -3.29
N GLN A 97 18.05 14.42 -4.07
CA GLN A 97 18.78 14.42 -5.35
C GLN A 97 18.24 13.40 -6.36
N THR A 98 16.94 13.12 -6.31
CA THR A 98 16.23 12.21 -7.22
C THR A 98 15.37 12.98 -8.23
N ASP A 99 14.65 12.24 -9.07
CA ASP A 99 13.75 12.82 -10.07
C ASP A 99 12.30 13.02 -9.58
N GLY A 100 11.99 12.66 -8.33
CA GLY A 100 10.63 12.64 -7.78
C GLY A 100 10.04 11.23 -7.79
N PHE A 101 9.80 10.64 -6.61
CA PHE A 101 9.16 9.32 -6.50
C PHE A 101 8.27 9.21 -5.28
N PHE A 102 7.22 8.41 -5.40
CA PHE A 102 6.31 8.07 -4.32
C PHE A 102 6.20 6.56 -4.17
N ALA A 103 6.06 6.08 -2.94
CA ALA A 103 5.61 4.71 -2.68
C ALA A 103 4.77 4.57 -1.40
N ALA A 104 3.73 3.75 -1.47
CA ALA A 104 2.91 3.31 -0.35
C ALA A 104 2.98 1.79 -0.22
N VAL A 105 3.09 1.29 1.02
CA VAL A 105 3.14 -0.14 1.31
C VAL A 105 1.89 -0.52 2.09
N PHE A 106 1.16 -1.48 1.57
CA PHE A 106 -0.04 -2.02 2.21
C PHE A 106 0.21 -3.47 2.60
N GLU A 107 -0.29 -3.89 3.75
CA GLU A 107 -0.28 -5.30 4.17
C GLU A 107 -1.70 -5.83 4.24
N ARG A 108 -1.91 -7.01 3.64
CA ARG A 108 -3.19 -7.71 3.74
C ARG A 108 -3.31 -8.34 5.12
N LYS A 109 -4.31 -7.97 5.88
CA LYS A 109 -4.60 -8.50 7.21
C LYS A 109 -4.73 -10.02 7.15
N VAL A 110 -4.08 -10.71 8.08
CA VAL A 110 -4.33 -12.14 8.30
C VAL A 110 -5.71 -12.25 8.93
N ALA A 111 -6.65 -12.92 8.25
CA ALA A 111 -7.93 -13.23 8.86
C ALA A 111 -7.67 -14.01 10.16
N ALA A 112 -8.29 -13.59 11.26
CA ALA A 112 -8.22 -14.35 12.50
C ALA A 112 -8.69 -15.79 12.23
N LYS A 113 -7.80 -16.77 12.39
CA LYS A 113 -8.20 -18.18 12.36
C LYS A 113 -9.33 -18.34 13.38
N LYS A 114 -10.51 -18.80 12.97
CA LYS A 114 -11.50 -19.37 13.89
C LYS A 114 -10.83 -20.57 14.57
N VAL A 115 -10.19 -20.36 15.72
CA VAL A 115 -9.81 -21.44 16.64
C VAL A 115 -11.07 -21.78 17.44
N ALA A 116 -12.03 -22.46 16.80
CA ALA A 116 -13.26 -22.88 17.45
C ALA A 116 -13.96 -23.99 16.64
N ALA A 117 -13.30 -25.13 16.45
CA ALA A 117 -13.96 -26.36 16.01
C ALA A 117 -13.08 -27.60 16.25
N GLN A 118 -12.47 -27.75 17.44
CA GLN A 118 -11.75 -28.98 17.82
C GLN A 118 -11.46 -29.00 19.34
N THR A 119 -12.50 -28.91 20.18
CA THR A 119 -12.38 -29.24 21.63
C THR A 119 -13.61 -29.95 22.21
N SER A 120 -14.73 -30.09 21.49
CA SER A 120 -15.94 -30.71 22.06
C SER A 120 -16.09 -32.22 21.83
N ALA A 121 -15.01 -32.96 21.57
CA ALA A 121 -15.06 -34.41 21.33
C ALA A 121 -14.03 -35.17 22.18
N LYS A 122 -14.09 -35.05 23.51
CA LYS A 122 -13.64 -36.07 24.48
C LYS A 122 -13.91 -35.59 25.91
N GLN A 123 -15.12 -35.80 26.40
CA GLN A 123 -15.44 -35.93 27.83
C GLN A 123 -16.88 -36.44 27.95
N ASN A 124 -17.13 -37.65 27.46
CA ASN A 124 -18.21 -38.48 27.98
C ASN A 124 -17.82 -39.95 27.81
N GLN A 125 -17.02 -40.44 28.77
CA GLN A 125 -16.82 -41.87 29.05
C GLN A 125 -16.08 -41.97 30.39
N GLY A 126 -16.81 -42.36 31.44
CA GLY A 126 -16.24 -42.78 32.72
C GLY A 126 -16.95 -42.23 33.96
N ALA A 127 -18.10 -42.83 34.30
CA ALA A 127 -18.54 -43.01 35.69
C ALA A 127 -19.71 -44.00 35.73
N ASP A 128 -19.36 -45.29 35.77
CA ASP A 128 -20.17 -46.35 36.37
C ASP A 128 -20.15 -46.14 37.89
N ALA A 129 -21.32 -45.92 38.50
CA ALA A 129 -21.65 -46.19 39.91
C ALA A 129 -23.15 -45.96 40.14
#